data_AF-A0A7N0VFX3-F1
#
_entry.id   AF-A0A7N0VFX3-F1
#
_cell.length_a   1.000
_cell.length_b   1.000
_cell.length_c   1.000
_cell.angle_alpha   90.00
_cell.angle_beta   90.00
_cell.angle_gamma   90.00
#
_symmetry.space_group_name_H-M   'P 1'
#
loop_
_entity.id
_entity.type
_entity.pdbx_description
1 polymer ?
#
loop_
_entity_poly.entity_id
_entity_poly.type
_entity_poly.pdbx_seq_one_letter_code
_entity_poly.pdbx_strand_id
1 'polypeptide(L)'
;MPSPSIDFKMVEQESKTPNLEILPSPRMSIKMKNKLKRRRSSPPSSRAVEQVLEGSKRKWSSSGGVLGRRVETLKGLIPYSHESIGVEGLFRETADYILALQLKVRVMQTMIDLLSNSGGD
;
A
#
# COMPACT_ATOMS: atom_id res chain seq x y z
N MET A 1 25.26 -39.90 -21.23
CA MET A 1 24.59 -39.83 -19.91
C MET A 1 23.10 -40.02 -20.15
N PRO A 2 22.45 -41.10 -19.67
CA PRO A 2 21.01 -41.22 -19.80
C PRO A 2 20.33 -40.38 -18.70
N SER A 3 19.37 -39.55 -19.11
CA SER A 3 18.52 -38.75 -18.21
C SER A 3 17.47 -39.66 -17.56
N PRO A 4 17.22 -39.59 -16.24
CA PRO A 4 16.13 -40.32 -15.63
C PRO A 4 14.81 -39.55 -15.81
N SER A 5 13.89 -40.13 -16.59
CA SER A 5 12.48 -39.73 -16.65
C SER A 5 11.80 -40.06 -15.32
N ILE A 6 11.16 -39.08 -14.70
CA ILE A 6 10.33 -39.27 -13.50
C ILE A 6 8.87 -39.03 -13.91
N ASP A 7 8.11 -40.11 -14.03
CA ASP A 7 6.67 -40.08 -14.25
C ASP A 7 5.94 -39.75 -12.94
N PHE A 8 5.50 -38.50 -12.80
CA PHE A 8 4.56 -38.12 -11.75
C PHE A 8 3.14 -38.46 -12.20
N LYS A 9 2.66 -39.62 -11.74
CA LYS A 9 1.28 -40.07 -11.88
C LYS A 9 0.35 -39.06 -11.19
N MET A 10 -0.46 -38.35 -11.98
CA MET A 10 -1.60 -37.57 -11.51
C MET A 10 -2.55 -38.48 -10.74
N VAL A 11 -2.71 -38.22 -9.44
CA VAL A 11 -3.78 -38.78 -8.62
C VAL A 11 -4.93 -37.78 -8.67
N GLU A 12 -5.95 -38.15 -9.44
CA GLU A 12 -7.26 -37.52 -9.45
C GLU A 12 -8.00 -37.94 -8.18
N GLN A 13 -8.20 -37.01 -7.25
CA GLN A 13 -9.13 -37.20 -6.13
C GLN A 13 -10.40 -36.39 -6.42
N GLU A 14 -11.41 -37.06 -6.97
CA GLU A 14 -12.79 -36.59 -6.93
C GLU A 14 -13.32 -36.71 -5.48
N SER A 15 -13.35 -35.59 -4.75
CA SER A 15 -14.14 -35.51 -3.51
C SER A 15 -15.52 -34.93 -3.81
N LYS A 16 -16.40 -35.84 -4.20
CA LYS A 16 -17.85 -35.88 -4.01
C LYS A 16 -18.39 -34.82 -3.03
N THR A 17 -19.18 -33.87 -3.54
CA THR A 17 -19.93 -32.90 -2.75
C THR A 17 -21.08 -33.60 -2.00
N PRO A 18 -21.17 -33.50 -0.65
CA PRO A 18 -22.40 -33.88 0.03
C PRO A 18 -23.43 -32.77 -0.15
N ASN A 19 -24.49 -33.12 -0.86
CA ASN A 19 -25.73 -32.37 -1.02
C ASN A 19 -26.34 -32.13 0.38
N LEU A 20 -26.17 -30.93 0.92
CA LEU A 20 -26.85 -30.48 2.13
C LEU A 20 -28.05 -29.63 1.70
N GLU A 21 -29.20 -30.19 1.99
CA GLU A 21 -30.53 -29.72 1.66
C GLU A 21 -30.73 -28.23 2.01
N ILE A 22 -31.16 -27.48 1.00
CA ILE A 22 -31.59 -26.10 1.11
C ILE A 22 -32.90 -26.09 1.91
N LEU A 23 -32.82 -25.83 3.21
CA LEU A 23 -34.01 -25.52 4.01
C LEU A 23 -34.56 -24.14 3.59
N PRO A 24 -35.88 -23.98 3.39
CA PRO A 24 -36.46 -22.71 3.00
C PRO A 24 -36.25 -21.63 4.08
N SER A 25 -35.79 -20.47 3.62
CA SER A 25 -35.47 -19.27 4.41
C SER A 25 -36.64 -18.77 5.27
N PRO A 26 -36.39 -18.30 6.51
CA PRO A 26 -37.39 -17.56 7.28
C PRO A 26 -37.77 -16.24 6.58
N ARG A 27 -39.02 -16.14 6.13
CA ARG A 27 -39.62 -14.87 5.67
C ARG A 27 -39.74 -13.92 6.85
N MET A 28 -38.88 -12.90 6.91
CA MET A 28 -39.10 -11.76 7.80
C MET A 28 -40.10 -10.79 7.17
N SER A 29 -41.26 -10.64 7.80
CA SER A 29 -42.30 -9.68 7.43
C SER A 29 -41.87 -8.25 7.78
N ILE A 30 -41.41 -7.48 6.79
CA ILE A 30 -41.14 -6.04 6.98
C ILE A 30 -42.48 -5.29 6.92
N LYS A 31 -43.01 -4.92 8.10
CA LYS A 31 -44.16 -3.99 8.21
C LYS A 31 -43.71 -2.58 7.80
N MET A 32 -44.21 -2.10 6.66
CA MET A 32 -44.15 -0.69 6.29
C MET A 32 -44.97 0.14 7.29
N LYS A 33 -44.34 1.14 7.93
CA LYS A 33 -45.00 2.13 8.77
C LYS A 33 -45.02 3.46 8.03
N ASN A 34 -46.23 3.99 7.87
CA ASN A 34 -46.58 5.10 6.99
C ASN A 34 -45.90 6.42 7.37
N LYS A 35 -45.61 7.22 6.32
CA LYS A 35 -45.13 8.60 6.31
C LYS A 35 -45.84 9.47 7.36
N LEU A 36 -45.10 9.96 8.36
CA LEU A 36 -45.49 11.14 9.12
C LEU A 36 -44.62 12.33 8.71
N LYS A 37 -45.28 13.21 7.97
CA LYS A 37 -44.80 14.51 7.48
C LYS A 37 -44.46 15.44 8.65
N ARG A 38 -43.24 15.38 9.19
CA ARG A 38 -42.77 16.40 10.15
C ARG A 38 -42.23 17.60 9.38
N ARG A 39 -43.12 18.57 9.18
CA ARG A 39 -42.80 19.92 8.69
C ARG A 39 -42.01 20.68 9.76
N ARG A 40 -41.16 21.59 9.27
CA ARG A 40 -40.52 22.75 9.92
C ARG A 40 -39.14 22.53 10.53
N SER A 41 -38.15 22.68 9.63
CA SER A 41 -36.97 23.55 9.79
C SER A 41 -36.81 24.22 11.17
N SER A 42 -35.92 23.69 11.98
CA SER A 42 -35.20 24.46 12.98
C SER A 42 -33.84 24.84 12.40
N PRO A 43 -33.39 26.11 12.51
CA PRO A 43 -32.07 26.52 12.03
C PRO A 43 -30.97 25.77 12.80
N PRO A 44 -29.77 25.61 12.22
CA PRO A 44 -28.70 24.83 12.83
C PRO A 44 -28.31 25.48 14.15
N SER A 45 -28.40 24.70 15.23
CA SER A 45 -27.71 25.00 16.48
C SER A 45 -26.24 25.28 16.17
N SER A 46 -25.70 26.32 16.79
CA SER A 46 -24.35 26.88 16.67
C SER A 46 -23.24 25.90 17.11
N ARG A 47 -23.16 24.75 16.45
CA ARG A 47 -22.09 23.74 16.56
C ARG A 47 -21.81 23.03 15.24
N ALA A 48 -22.11 23.67 14.10
CA ALA A 48 -21.51 23.29 12.82
C ALA A 48 -20.10 23.89 12.73
N VAL A 49 -19.23 23.52 13.67
CA VAL A 49 -17.77 23.65 13.56
C VAL A 49 -17.25 22.43 12.82
N GLU A 50 -17.77 22.15 11.63
CA GLU A 50 -17.34 20.98 10.88
C GLU A 50 -17.44 21.26 9.38
N GLN A 51 -16.62 22.22 8.94
CA GLN A 51 -16.20 22.35 7.54
C GLN A 51 -14.71 22.67 7.46
N VAL A 52 -13.88 21.98 8.26
CA VAL A 52 -12.42 21.89 8.03
C VAL A 52 -11.96 20.44 8.18
N LEU A 53 -12.74 19.51 7.64
CA LEU A 53 -12.22 18.21 7.26
C LEU A 53 -12.51 18.10 5.78
N GLU A 54 -11.70 18.85 5.04
CA GLU A 54 -11.50 18.68 3.62
C GLU A 54 -11.47 17.19 3.33
N GLY A 55 -12.54 16.78 2.68
CA GLY A 55 -12.87 15.39 2.47
C GLY A 55 -11.68 14.70 1.83
N SER A 56 -11.22 13.66 2.52
CA SER A 56 -10.74 12.47 1.85
C SER A 56 -9.70 12.72 0.75
N LYS A 57 -8.52 13.25 1.14
CA LYS A 57 -7.27 12.92 0.42
C LYS A 57 -6.90 11.43 0.52
N ARG A 58 -7.89 10.54 0.65
CA ARG A 58 -7.72 9.14 0.28
C ARG A 58 -7.77 9.05 -1.24
N LYS A 59 -6.75 9.59 -1.89
CA LYS A 59 -6.27 9.06 -3.18
C LYS A 59 -5.60 7.70 -2.91
N TRP A 60 -6.33 6.83 -2.20
CA TRP A 60 -5.96 5.44 -1.90
C TRP A 60 -6.34 4.52 -3.06
N SER A 61 -7.07 5.06 -4.04
CA SER A 61 -7.50 4.35 -5.23
C SER A 61 -7.14 5.16 -6.47
N SER A 62 -5.88 5.09 -6.87
CA SER A 62 -5.57 5.06 -8.30
C SER A 62 -4.23 4.37 -8.51
N SER A 63 -4.29 3.07 -8.82
CA SER A 63 -3.22 2.19 -9.30
C SER A 63 -2.19 1.64 -8.29
N GLY A 64 -2.19 0.31 -8.12
CA GLY A 64 -1.01 -0.45 -7.69
C GLY A 64 -1.14 -1.10 -6.31
N GLY A 65 -1.03 -2.44 -6.27
CA GLY A 65 -0.97 -3.21 -5.02
C GLY A 65 0.29 -2.91 -4.19
N VAL A 66 0.87 -3.94 -3.56
CA VAL A 66 2.08 -3.79 -2.72
C VAL A 66 3.20 -3.02 -3.42
N LEU A 67 3.37 -3.21 -4.74
CA LEU A 67 4.38 -2.51 -5.54
C LEU A 67 4.14 -1.01 -5.65
N GLY A 68 2.90 -0.57 -5.85
CA GLY A 68 2.58 0.87 -5.94
C GLY A 68 2.97 1.61 -4.67
N ARG A 69 2.68 1.02 -3.50
CA ARG A 69 3.07 1.58 -2.19
C ARG A 69 4.59 1.69 -2.03
N ARG A 70 5.34 0.68 -2.48
CA ARG A 70 6.81 0.69 -2.43
C ARG A 70 7.40 1.76 -3.35
N VAL A 71 6.84 1.91 -4.55
CA VAL A 71 7.25 2.96 -5.50
C VAL A 71 6.96 4.35 -4.93
N GLU A 72 5.79 4.54 -4.31
CA GLU A 72 5.44 5.80 -3.64
C GLU A 72 6.39 6.13 -2.49
N THR A 73 6.72 5.13 -1.68
CA THR A 73 7.71 5.28 -0.60
C THR A 73 9.09 5.61 -1.15
N LEU A 74 9.51 4.94 -2.23
CA LEU A 74 10.81 5.18 -2.86
C LEU A 74 10.92 6.62 -3.37
N LYS A 75 9.86 7.17 -3.99
CA LYS A 75 9.82 8.59 -4.37
C LYS A 75 10.08 9.50 -3.17
N GLY A 76 9.47 9.24 -2.02
CA GLY A 76 9.70 10.03 -0.81
C GLY A 76 11.12 9.96 -0.22
N LEU A 77 11.93 8.97 -0.61
CA LEU A 77 13.30 8.79 -0.11
C LEU A 77 14.37 9.43 -0.99
N ILE A 78 14.08 9.69 -2.27
CA ILE A 78 15.07 10.18 -3.22
C ILE A 78 14.99 11.71 -3.29
N PRO A 79 16.08 12.43 -3.00
CA PRO A 79 16.11 13.88 -3.16
C PRO A 79 15.87 14.25 -4.62
N TYR A 80 15.08 15.31 -4.84
CA TYR A 80 14.77 15.85 -6.16
C TYR A 80 13.98 14.91 -7.09
N SER A 81 13.37 13.83 -6.57
CA SER A 81 12.47 13.02 -7.39
C SER A 81 11.31 13.89 -7.86
N HIS A 82 11.25 14.19 -9.15
CA HIS A 82 10.16 14.95 -9.72
C HIS A 82 8.88 14.10 -9.73
N GLU A 83 7.76 14.72 -9.41
CA GLU A 83 6.47 14.03 -9.27
C GLU A 83 5.98 13.38 -10.58
N SER A 84 6.52 13.82 -11.73
CA SER A 84 6.25 13.31 -13.07
C SER A 84 7.25 12.27 -13.58
N ILE A 85 8.21 11.82 -12.77
CA ILE A 85 9.18 10.80 -13.18
C ILE A 85 8.53 9.43 -13.28
N GLY A 86 8.72 8.78 -14.43
CA GLY A 86 8.36 7.38 -14.65
C GLY A 86 9.22 6.44 -13.79
N VAL A 87 8.74 5.21 -13.58
CA VAL A 87 9.40 4.22 -12.70
C VAL A 87 10.87 3.95 -13.05
N GLU A 88 11.22 3.98 -14.32
CA GLU A 88 12.60 3.74 -14.76
C GLU A 88 13.54 4.91 -14.43
N GLY A 89 13.06 6.15 -14.59
CA GLY A 89 13.78 7.33 -14.15
C GLY A 89 13.99 7.33 -12.63
N LEU A 90 12.97 6.93 -11.88
CA LEU A 90 13.05 6.81 -10.42
C LEU A 90 14.12 5.81 -10.00
N PHE A 91 14.22 4.65 -10.66
CA PHE A 91 15.24 3.66 -10.34
C PHE A 91 16.65 4.13 -10.71
N ARG A 92 16.82 4.87 -11.81
CA ARG A 92 18.11 5.46 -12.17
C ARG A 92 18.57 6.48 -11.12
N GLU A 93 17.71 7.43 -10.77
CA GLU A 93 18.02 8.43 -9.73
C GLU A 93 18.27 7.78 -8.36
N THR A 94 17.53 6.70 -8.06
CA THR A 94 17.78 5.88 -6.87
C THR A 94 19.18 5.28 -6.87
N ALA A 95 19.61 4.68 -7.99
CA ALA A 95 20.93 4.08 -8.12
C ALA A 95 22.04 5.13 -7.94
N ASP A 96 21.88 6.29 -8.58
CA ASP A 96 22.81 7.41 -8.47
C ASP A 96 22.89 7.91 -7.02
N TYR A 97 21.74 8.03 -6.34
CA TYR A 97 21.70 8.47 -4.95
C TYR A 97 22.33 7.46 -3.98
N ILE A 98 22.09 6.16 -4.18
CA ILE A 98 22.75 5.10 -3.39
C ILE A 98 24.26 5.21 -3.54
N LEU A 99 24.77 5.37 -4.77
CA LEU A 99 26.20 5.50 -5.02
C LEU A 99 26.78 6.75 -4.35
N ALA A 100 26.08 7.89 -4.45
CA ALA A 100 26.49 9.13 -3.81
C ALA A 100 26.57 9.01 -2.28
N LEU A 101 25.58 8.34 -1.66
CA LEU A 101 25.59 8.07 -0.22
C LEU A 101 26.74 7.15 0.18
N GLN A 102 26.99 6.08 -0.57
CA GLN A 102 28.11 5.17 -0.32
C GLN A 102 29.46 5.90 -0.38
N LEU A 103 29.67 6.74 -1.39
CA LEU A 103 30.89 7.54 -1.51
C LEU A 103 31.03 8.51 -0.33
N LYS A 104 29.95 9.20 0.05
CA LYS A 104 29.93 10.14 1.17
C LYS A 104 30.35 9.45 2.49
N VAL A 105 29.82 8.26 2.76
CA VAL A 105 30.19 7.47 3.94
C VAL A 105 31.67 7.07 3.90
N ARG A 106 32.19 6.61 2.77
CA ARG A 106 33.61 6.23 2.62
C ARG A 106 34.55 7.40 2.89
N VAL A 107 34.22 8.59 2.37
CA VAL A 107 35.00 9.81 2.60
C VAL A 107 34.97 10.18 4.08
N MET A 108 33.80 10.17 4.72
CA MET A 108 33.67 10.46 6.16
C MET A 108 34.47 9.47 7.01
N GLN A 109 34.43 8.18 6.68
CA GLN A 109 35.21 7.18 7.38
C GLN A 109 36.71 7.44 7.24
N THR A 110 37.18 7.75 6.03
CA THR A 110 38.60 8.08 5.79
C THR A 110 39.02 9.32 6.58
N MET A 111 38.18 10.35 6.64
CA MET A 111 38.45 11.54 7.45
C MET A 111 38.53 11.21 8.94
N ILE A 112 37.64 10.35 9.45
CA ILE A 112 37.68 9.88 10.84
C ILE A 112 38.99 9.14 11.10
N ASP A 113 39.40 8.24 10.21
CA ASP A 113 40.62 7.45 10.39
C ASP A 113 41.87 8.35 10.38
N LEU A 114 41.94 9.34 9.47
CA LEU A 114 43.02 10.32 9.44
C LEU A 114 43.09 11.13 10.74
N LEU A 115 41.96 11.63 11.22
CA LEU A 115 41.90 12.43 12.45
C LEU A 115 42.24 11.58 13.68
N SER A 116 41.74 10.34 13.74
CA SER A 116 41.99 9.40 14.85
C SER A 116 43.45 8.98 14.92
N ASN A 117 44.10 8.77 13.78
CA ASN A 117 45.52 8.42 13.73
C ASN A 117 46.45 9.61 14.02
N SER A 118 45.97 10.84 13.86
CA SER A 118 46.75 12.07 14.12
C SER A 118 46.62 12.62 15.55
N GLY A 119 45.60 12.21 16.31
CA GLY A 119 45.32 12.72 17.66
C GLY A 119 45.71 11.77 18.80
N GLY A 120 46.48 10.71 18.53
CA GLY A 120 46.87 9.67 19.48
C GLY A 120 48.37 9.57 19.77
N ASP A 121 49.14 10.63 19.49
CA ASP A 121 50.51 10.86 19.96
C ASP A 121 50.49 11.66 21.28
#